data_AF-A0A7L3IXL0-F1
#
_entry.id   AF-A0A7L3IXL0-F1
#
_cell.length_a   1.000
_cell.length_b   1.000
_cell.length_c   1.000
_cell.angle_alpha   90.00
_cell.angle_beta   90.00
_cell.angle_gamma   90.00
#
_symmetry.space_group_name_H-M   'P 1'
#
loop_
_entity.id
_entity.type
_entity.pdbx_description
1 polymer ?
#
loop_
_entity_poly.entity_id
_entity_poly.type
_entity_poly.pdbx_seq_one_letter_code
_entity_poly.pdbx_strand_id
1 'polypeptide(L)'
;RYLLEQDFPGMRIGPEPTTDSFIAVMYGDSEGNVPGNALVVDPKKPFRKLSRFGNAFLNRFMCSQLPNQVLKSISIIDSPGILSGEKQRISRGYDFCQVLQWFAERVDRIILLFDAHKLDISDEFSEAIKSFRGQDDKIRVVLNKADQVDTQQLMRVYGALMWSLGKVINTPEVLRVYIGSFWAHPLRNTENRRLFEAEAQDLFKDIQSLPQKAAVRKLNDLIKRARLAKVHAYIISYLKKEMPSVFGKENKKKELISRLPEIYIQLQREYHISAGDFPEVKKMQ
;
A
#
# COMPACT_ATOMS: atom_id res chain seq x y z
N ARG A 1 -2.92 -13.79 -11.94
CA ARG A 1 -3.27 -14.50 -13.19
C ARG A 1 -2.51 -13.95 -14.40
N TYR A 2 -2.84 -12.76 -14.92
CA TYR A 2 -2.23 -12.24 -16.15
C TYR A 2 -0.69 -12.22 -16.10
N LEU A 3 -0.11 -11.65 -15.03
CA LEU A 3 1.35 -11.64 -14.83
C LEU A 3 1.99 -13.02 -14.67
N LEU A 4 1.24 -14.00 -14.17
CA LEU A 4 1.76 -15.35 -13.93
C LEU A 4 1.58 -16.27 -15.15
N GLU A 5 0.74 -15.84 -16.11
CA GLU A 5 0.20 -16.66 -17.20
C GLU A 5 -0.39 -18.00 -16.74
N GLN A 6 -0.78 -18.05 -15.46
CA GLN A 6 -1.22 -19.25 -14.76
C GLN A 6 -2.21 -18.87 -13.66
N ASP A 7 -3.10 -19.82 -13.36
CA ASP A 7 -3.99 -19.77 -12.21
C ASP A 7 -3.21 -20.10 -10.93
N PHE A 8 -3.66 -19.60 -9.77
CA PHE A 8 -3.01 -19.87 -8.48
C PHE A 8 -4.03 -20.36 -7.44
N PRO A 9 -3.65 -21.26 -6.53
CA PRO A 9 -4.54 -21.77 -5.50
C PRO A 9 -5.20 -20.65 -4.68
N GLY A 10 -6.51 -20.76 -4.43
CA GLY A 10 -7.26 -19.77 -3.66
C GLY A 10 -7.69 -18.53 -4.46
N MET A 11 -7.34 -18.41 -5.74
CA MET A 11 -7.85 -17.33 -6.58
C MET A 11 -9.37 -17.43 -6.76
N ARG A 12 -10.06 -16.30 -6.66
CA ARG A 12 -11.50 -16.20 -6.94
C ARG A 12 -11.75 -15.03 -7.87
N ILE A 13 -12.05 -15.31 -9.13
CA ILE A 13 -12.44 -14.30 -10.12
C ILE A 13 -13.96 -14.28 -10.20
N GLY A 14 -14.57 -13.13 -9.91
CA GLY A 14 -15.98 -12.90 -10.15
C GLY A 14 -16.31 -11.43 -10.39
N PRO A 15 -17.54 -11.14 -10.83
CA PRO A 15 -18.01 -9.78 -11.11
C PRO A 15 -18.32 -8.98 -9.83
N GLU A 16 -18.60 -9.66 -8.73
CA GLU A 16 -18.79 -9.10 -7.39
C GLU A 16 -17.47 -9.16 -6.60
N PRO A 17 -17.35 -8.50 -5.42
CA PRO A 17 -16.14 -8.54 -4.61
C PRO A 17 -15.89 -9.96 -4.09
N THR A 18 -15.20 -10.79 -4.89
CA THR A 18 -15.02 -12.22 -4.63
C THR A 18 -13.85 -12.52 -3.69
N THR A 19 -12.91 -11.60 -3.57
CA THR A 19 -11.74 -11.73 -2.69
C THR A 19 -11.95 -10.88 -1.44
N ASP A 20 -12.27 -11.54 -0.33
CA ASP A 20 -12.48 -10.94 0.99
C ASP A 20 -11.23 -11.00 1.89
N SER A 21 -10.13 -11.51 1.35
CA SER A 21 -8.93 -11.92 2.04
C SER A 21 -7.65 -11.48 1.33
N PHE A 22 -6.59 -11.25 2.11
CA PHE A 22 -5.25 -11.02 1.59
C PHE A 22 -4.64 -12.36 1.16
N ILE A 23 -4.01 -12.39 -0.01
CA ILE A 23 -3.34 -13.58 -0.54
C ILE A 23 -1.89 -13.23 -0.86
N ALA A 24 -0.96 -13.84 -0.12
CA ALA A 24 0.45 -13.82 -0.45
C ALA A 24 0.77 -14.91 -1.48
N VAL A 25 0.83 -14.54 -2.76
CA VAL A 25 1.22 -15.44 -3.85
C VAL A 25 2.74 -15.51 -3.91
N MET A 26 3.30 -16.66 -3.57
CA MET A 26 4.74 -16.89 -3.43
C MET A 26 5.18 -18.14 -4.17
N TYR A 27 6.47 -18.25 -4.45
CA TYR A 27 7.02 -19.49 -4.97
C TYR A 27 6.89 -20.63 -3.95
N GLY A 28 6.58 -21.83 -4.45
CA GLY A 28 6.72 -23.10 -3.74
C GLY A 28 6.94 -24.22 -4.75
N ASP A 29 7.53 -25.32 -4.31
CA ASP A 29 7.85 -26.45 -5.20
C ASP A 29 6.61 -27.27 -5.59
N SER A 30 5.52 -27.13 -4.82
CA SER A 30 4.22 -27.74 -5.09
C SER A 30 3.11 -26.70 -4.94
N GLU A 31 2.01 -26.91 -5.65
CA GLU A 31 0.81 -26.09 -5.48
C GLU A 31 0.16 -26.33 -4.11
N GLY A 32 -0.16 -25.26 -3.39
CA GLY A 32 -0.78 -25.38 -2.08
C GLY A 32 -1.17 -24.05 -1.45
N ASN A 33 -2.00 -24.13 -0.41
CA ASN A 33 -2.42 -22.99 0.38
C ASN A 33 -2.01 -23.18 1.84
N VAL A 34 -1.44 -22.13 2.44
CA VAL A 34 -1.13 -22.07 3.87
C VAL A 34 -2.00 -21.00 4.53
N PRO A 35 -2.84 -21.35 5.52
CA PRO A 35 -3.70 -20.38 6.19
C PRO A 35 -2.88 -19.39 7.04
N GLY A 36 -3.40 -18.18 7.21
CA GLY A 36 -2.71 -17.08 7.91
C GLY A 36 -2.24 -17.43 9.32
N ASN A 37 -3.04 -18.19 10.06
CA ASN A 37 -2.69 -18.65 11.41
C ASN A 37 -1.41 -19.50 11.44
N ALA A 38 -1.21 -20.37 10.44
CA ALA A 38 0.02 -21.15 10.31
C ALA A 38 1.17 -20.29 9.74
N LEU A 39 0.85 -19.41 8.79
CA LEU A 39 1.82 -18.58 8.07
C LEU A 39 2.57 -17.61 8.99
N VAL A 40 1.93 -17.06 10.02
CA VAL A 40 2.58 -16.15 10.97
C VAL A 40 3.49 -16.86 11.99
N VAL A 41 3.41 -18.19 12.09
CA VAL A 41 4.28 -18.99 12.96
C VAL A 41 5.55 -19.43 12.23
N ASP A 42 5.53 -19.47 10.88
CA ASP A 42 6.68 -19.88 10.07
C ASP A 42 7.83 -18.84 10.17
N PRO A 43 9.00 -19.21 10.75
CA PRO A 43 10.13 -18.31 10.89
C PRO A 43 10.81 -17.99 9.56
N LYS A 44 10.57 -18.78 8.50
CA LYS A 44 11.13 -18.55 7.17
C LYS A 44 10.33 -17.53 6.36
N LYS A 45 9.16 -17.10 6.85
CA LYS A 45 8.27 -16.18 6.15
C LYS A 45 8.29 -14.79 6.81
N PRO A 46 8.19 -13.71 6.01
CA PRO A 46 8.26 -12.33 6.53
C PRO A 46 6.99 -11.88 7.26
N PHE A 47 6.04 -12.78 7.52
CA PHE A 47 4.69 -12.46 7.96
C PHE A 47 4.48 -12.57 9.47
N ARG A 48 5.48 -13.03 10.24
CA ARG A 48 5.35 -13.23 11.70
C ARG A 48 4.77 -12.05 12.47
N LYS A 49 5.11 -10.82 12.06
CA LYS A 49 4.62 -9.59 12.72
C LYS A 49 3.16 -9.26 12.42
N LEU A 50 2.52 -9.95 11.47
CA LEU A 50 1.09 -9.79 11.18
C LEU A 50 0.21 -10.41 12.27
N SER A 51 0.75 -11.25 13.17
CA SER A 51 0.00 -11.81 14.30
C SER A 51 -0.63 -10.74 15.20
N ARG A 52 -0.04 -9.53 15.24
CA ARG A 52 -0.56 -8.37 15.99
C ARG A 52 -1.95 -7.92 15.55
N PHE A 53 -2.38 -8.25 14.33
CA PHE A 53 -3.70 -7.89 13.81
C PHE A 53 -4.80 -8.88 14.24
N GLY A 54 -4.43 -9.96 14.92
CA GLY A 54 -5.36 -10.90 15.55
C GLY A 54 -6.09 -11.83 14.59
N ASN A 55 -6.89 -12.74 15.16
CA ASN A 55 -7.52 -13.84 14.43
C ASN A 55 -8.48 -13.38 13.33
N ALA A 56 -9.15 -12.24 13.49
CA ALA A 56 -10.06 -11.71 12.48
C ALA A 56 -9.34 -11.42 11.15
N PHE A 57 -8.13 -10.86 11.22
CA PHE A 57 -7.27 -10.68 10.05
C PHE A 57 -6.69 -12.02 9.55
N LEU A 58 -6.17 -12.86 10.45
CA LEU A 58 -5.48 -14.09 10.07
C LEU A 58 -6.39 -15.11 9.38
N ASN A 59 -7.69 -15.12 9.72
CA ASN A 59 -8.69 -15.93 9.01
C ASN A 59 -8.96 -15.43 7.58
N ARG A 60 -8.60 -14.17 7.29
CA ARG A 60 -8.70 -13.53 5.98
C ARG A 60 -7.31 -13.24 5.39
N PHE A 61 -6.32 -14.04 5.76
CA PHE A 61 -4.98 -13.99 5.19
C PHE A 61 -4.54 -15.41 4.85
N MET A 62 -3.94 -15.60 3.67
CA MET A 62 -3.38 -16.89 3.27
C MET A 62 -2.14 -16.70 2.40
N CYS A 63 -1.32 -17.74 2.30
CA CYS A 63 -0.24 -17.82 1.32
C CYS A 63 -0.58 -18.89 0.29
N SER A 64 -0.65 -18.48 -0.96
CA SER A 64 -0.80 -19.36 -2.11
C SER A 64 0.59 -19.63 -2.68
N GLN A 65 0.95 -20.90 -2.81
CA GLN A 65 2.24 -21.36 -3.28
C GLN A 65 2.06 -22.15 -4.56
N LEU A 66 2.93 -21.90 -5.55
CA LEU A 66 2.97 -22.64 -6.80
C LEU A 66 4.34 -22.52 -7.48
N PRO A 67 4.75 -23.54 -8.26
CA PRO A 67 5.97 -23.47 -9.03
C PRO A 67 5.77 -22.57 -10.26
N ASN A 68 6.22 -21.32 -10.17
CA ASN A 68 6.11 -20.34 -11.26
C ASN A 68 7.39 -19.50 -11.38
N GLN A 69 7.84 -19.22 -12.61
CA GLN A 69 9.11 -18.53 -12.87
C GLN A 69 9.10 -17.07 -12.39
N VAL A 70 7.96 -16.38 -12.51
CA VAL A 70 7.81 -15.01 -11.98
C VAL A 70 7.98 -15.02 -10.47
N LEU A 71 7.42 -16.03 -9.80
CA LEU A 71 7.43 -16.12 -8.35
C LEU A 71 8.81 -16.45 -7.76
N LYS A 72 9.74 -17.00 -8.56
CA LYS A 72 11.14 -17.16 -8.15
C LYS A 72 11.84 -15.81 -7.97
N SER A 73 11.38 -14.79 -8.68
CA SER A 73 12.01 -13.46 -8.69
C SER A 73 11.29 -12.48 -7.75
N ILE A 74 9.98 -12.57 -7.66
CA ILE A 74 9.14 -11.66 -6.85
C ILE A 74 8.04 -12.43 -6.13
N SER A 75 7.44 -11.85 -5.11
CA SER A 75 6.17 -12.34 -4.54
C SER A 75 5.10 -11.26 -4.71
N ILE A 76 3.85 -11.67 -4.88
CA ILE A 76 2.73 -10.76 -5.11
C ILE A 76 1.80 -10.85 -3.90
N ILE A 77 1.42 -9.69 -3.35
CA ILE A 77 0.38 -9.61 -2.33
C ILE A 77 -0.88 -9.10 -3.01
N ASP A 78 -1.89 -9.95 -3.10
CA ASP A 78 -3.24 -9.56 -3.51
C ASP A 78 -4.02 -9.12 -2.27
N SER A 79 -4.70 -7.98 -2.36
CA SER A 79 -5.48 -7.41 -1.26
C SER A 79 -6.98 -7.54 -1.56
N PRO A 80 -7.83 -7.62 -0.53
CA PRO A 80 -9.27 -7.50 -0.72
C PRO A 80 -9.62 -6.23 -1.50
N GLY A 81 -10.66 -6.32 -2.34
CA GLY A 81 -11.19 -5.15 -3.04
C GLY A 81 -11.58 -4.05 -2.05
N ILE A 82 -11.16 -2.82 -2.33
CA ILE A 82 -11.62 -1.65 -1.59
C ILE A 82 -12.98 -1.28 -2.16
N LEU A 83 -13.97 -1.19 -1.29
CA LEU A 83 -15.36 -1.09 -1.70
C LEU A 83 -15.95 0.22 -1.19
N SER A 84 -16.90 0.76 -1.95
CA SER A 84 -17.63 1.96 -1.57
C SER A 84 -18.74 1.58 -0.57
N GLY A 85 -18.62 2.01 0.69
CA GLY A 85 -19.71 1.95 1.68
C GLY A 85 -19.30 1.60 3.12
N GLU A 86 -19.88 2.31 4.09
CA GLU A 86 -19.58 2.15 5.54
C GLU A 86 -19.83 0.75 6.09
N LYS A 87 -20.80 0.01 5.52
CA LYS A 87 -21.19 -1.34 6.01
C LYS A 87 -20.04 -2.35 5.95
N GLN A 88 -19.11 -2.19 5.00
CA GLN A 88 -17.98 -3.11 4.87
C GLN A 88 -16.77 -2.72 5.72
N ARG A 89 -16.57 -1.43 6.04
CA ARG A 89 -15.58 -1.01 7.06
C ARG A 89 -15.84 -1.69 8.40
N ILE A 90 -17.10 -1.75 8.82
CA ILE A 90 -17.52 -2.35 10.10
C ILE A 90 -17.45 -3.88 10.06
N SER A 91 -17.60 -4.50 8.88
CA SER A 91 -17.73 -5.97 8.74
C SER A 91 -16.40 -6.74 8.71
N ARG A 92 -15.25 -6.10 8.45
CA ARG A 92 -13.97 -6.82 8.29
C ARG A 92 -13.42 -7.41 9.60
N GLY A 93 -13.67 -6.76 10.74
CA GLY A 93 -13.17 -7.20 12.04
C GLY A 93 -11.67 -6.95 12.29
N TYR A 94 -11.00 -6.22 11.40
CA TYR A 94 -9.60 -5.78 11.55
C TYR A 94 -9.40 -4.42 10.89
N ASP A 95 -8.36 -3.69 11.30
CA ASP A 95 -8.01 -2.39 10.71
C ASP A 95 -7.32 -2.58 9.35
N PHE A 96 -8.10 -2.40 8.29
CA PHE A 96 -7.66 -2.60 6.91
C PHE A 96 -6.55 -1.61 6.50
N CYS A 97 -6.68 -0.33 6.87
CA CYS A 97 -5.70 0.70 6.55
C CYS A 97 -4.35 0.43 7.24
N GLN A 98 -4.36 -0.03 8.50
CA GLN A 98 -3.11 -0.38 9.19
C GLN A 98 -2.43 -1.63 8.61
N VAL A 99 -3.19 -2.61 8.12
CA VAL A 99 -2.64 -3.76 7.40
C VAL A 99 -1.99 -3.32 6.10
N LEU A 100 -2.68 -2.49 5.31
CA LEU A 100 -2.13 -1.91 4.08
C LEU A 100 -0.86 -1.11 4.33
N GLN A 101 -0.86 -0.24 5.35
CA GLN A 101 0.33 0.50 5.76
C GLN A 101 1.49 -0.44 6.13
N TRP A 102 1.22 -1.53 6.85
CA TRP A 102 2.25 -2.51 7.21
C TRP A 102 2.89 -3.16 5.98
N PHE A 103 2.10 -3.48 4.96
CA PHE A 103 2.63 -3.98 3.69
C PHE A 103 3.40 -2.89 2.95
N ALA A 104 2.86 -1.68 2.84
CA ALA A 104 3.50 -0.55 2.14
C ALA A 104 4.92 -0.24 2.63
N GLU A 105 5.15 -0.36 3.94
CA GLU A 105 6.49 -0.20 4.54
C GLU A 105 7.51 -1.27 4.13
N ARG A 106 7.05 -2.42 3.61
CA ARG A 106 7.87 -3.63 3.39
C ARG A 106 7.91 -4.11 1.94
N VAL A 107 6.95 -3.70 1.13
CA VAL A 107 6.93 -4.03 -0.30
C VAL A 107 7.87 -3.12 -1.08
N ASP A 108 8.30 -3.62 -2.23
CA ASP A 108 9.13 -2.89 -3.19
C ASP A 108 8.33 -1.98 -4.14
N ARG A 109 7.04 -2.30 -4.36
CA ARG A 109 6.16 -1.67 -5.34
C ARG A 109 4.71 -1.81 -4.87
N ILE A 110 3.95 -0.74 -5.01
CA ILE A 110 2.50 -0.69 -4.74
C ILE A 110 1.82 -0.38 -6.08
N ILE A 111 0.87 -1.23 -6.49
CA ILE A 111 0.11 -1.03 -7.72
C ILE A 111 -1.32 -0.65 -7.35
N LEU A 112 -1.74 0.56 -7.67
CA LEU A 112 -3.12 1.02 -7.53
C LEU A 112 -3.85 0.74 -8.85
N LEU A 113 -4.89 -0.09 -8.82
CA LEU A 113 -5.67 -0.43 -10.01
C LEU A 113 -6.97 0.38 -10.05
N PHE A 114 -7.25 0.99 -11.20
CA PHE A 114 -8.50 1.68 -11.51
C PHE A 114 -9.12 1.09 -12.77
N ASP A 115 -10.45 1.08 -12.84
CA ASP A 115 -11.19 0.64 -14.01
C ASP A 115 -11.58 1.84 -14.88
N ALA A 116 -11.16 1.86 -16.14
CA ALA A 116 -11.46 2.95 -17.07
C ALA A 116 -12.96 3.10 -17.37
N HIS A 117 -13.74 2.02 -17.23
CA HIS A 117 -15.18 2.03 -17.44
C HIS A 117 -15.95 2.54 -16.21
N LYS A 118 -15.42 2.33 -15.00
CA LYS A 118 -16.06 2.71 -13.72
C LYS A 118 -15.03 3.33 -12.76
N LEU A 119 -14.56 4.52 -13.12
CA LEU A 119 -13.66 5.27 -12.25
C LEU A 119 -14.44 5.77 -11.02
N ASP A 120 -14.16 5.18 -9.87
CA ASP A 120 -14.65 5.63 -8.56
C ASP A 120 -13.49 5.64 -7.57
N ILE A 121 -13.35 6.73 -6.83
CA ILE A 121 -12.33 6.91 -5.78
C ILE A 121 -13.08 7.19 -4.49
N SER A 122 -13.42 6.13 -3.80
CA SER A 122 -14.16 6.21 -2.54
C SER A 122 -13.32 6.85 -1.42
N ASP A 123 -13.99 7.28 -0.34
CA ASP A 123 -13.31 7.80 0.85
C ASP A 123 -12.38 6.76 1.48
N GLU A 124 -12.76 5.47 1.45
CA GLU A 124 -11.89 4.38 1.90
C GLU A 124 -10.65 4.21 1.02
N PHE A 125 -10.81 4.33 -0.30
CA PHE A 125 -9.65 4.29 -1.21
C PHE A 125 -8.71 5.47 -0.95
N SER A 126 -9.28 6.67 -0.75
CA SER A 126 -8.52 7.87 -0.42
C SER A 126 -7.77 7.74 0.92
N GLU A 127 -8.41 7.15 1.93
CA GLU A 127 -7.79 6.86 3.24
C GLU A 127 -6.67 5.82 3.13
N ALA A 128 -6.88 4.76 2.34
CA ALA A 128 -5.87 3.76 2.05
C ALA A 128 -4.64 4.39 1.36
N ILE A 129 -4.84 5.24 0.34
CA ILE A 129 -3.74 5.96 -0.31
C ILE A 129 -3.00 6.85 0.70
N LYS A 130 -3.73 7.59 1.55
CA LYS A 130 -3.11 8.43 2.60
C LYS A 130 -2.29 7.60 3.59
N SER A 131 -2.66 6.34 3.83
CA SER A 131 -1.88 5.43 4.68
C SER A 131 -0.50 5.07 4.09
N PHE A 132 -0.30 5.28 2.78
CA PHE A 132 0.97 5.05 2.07
C PHE A 132 1.91 6.25 2.10
N ARG A 133 1.56 7.33 2.82
CA ARG A 133 2.37 8.56 2.89
C ARG A 133 3.83 8.26 3.22
N GLY A 134 4.75 8.84 2.42
CA GLY A 134 6.19 8.60 2.57
C GLY A 134 6.69 7.35 1.86
N GLN A 135 5.81 6.62 1.17
CA GLN A 135 6.12 5.52 0.25
C GLN A 135 5.69 5.84 -1.19
N ASP A 136 5.53 7.13 -1.51
CA ASP A 136 5.00 7.62 -2.79
C ASP A 136 5.86 7.13 -3.98
N ASP A 137 7.18 7.01 -3.78
CA ASP A 137 8.14 6.49 -4.77
C ASP A 137 7.87 5.02 -5.19
N LYS A 138 7.21 4.27 -4.30
CA LYS A 138 6.81 2.88 -4.53
C LYS A 138 5.51 2.77 -5.32
N ILE A 139 4.71 3.83 -5.42
CA ILE A 139 3.38 3.78 -6.03
C ILE A 139 3.47 3.80 -7.56
N ARG A 140 2.73 2.91 -8.21
CA ARG A 140 2.42 2.93 -9.63
C ARG A 140 0.92 2.78 -9.80
N VAL A 141 0.37 3.48 -10.78
CA VAL A 141 -1.07 3.44 -11.05
C VAL A 141 -1.29 2.65 -12.33
N VAL A 142 -2.33 1.84 -12.37
CA VAL A 142 -2.76 1.10 -13.56
C VAL A 142 -4.20 1.48 -13.86
N LEU A 143 -4.42 2.11 -15.00
CA LEU A 143 -5.76 2.36 -15.55
C LEU A 143 -6.12 1.18 -16.45
N ASN A 144 -6.80 0.20 -15.87
CA ASN A 144 -7.15 -1.08 -16.48
C ASN A 144 -8.47 -0.99 -17.27
N LYS A 145 -8.71 -1.97 -18.14
CA LYS A 145 -9.89 -2.08 -19.02
C LYS A 145 -10.07 -0.86 -19.93
N ALA A 146 -8.97 -0.22 -20.31
CA ALA A 146 -8.97 0.97 -21.16
C ALA A 146 -9.55 0.72 -22.57
N ASP A 147 -9.54 -0.53 -23.03
CA ASP A 147 -10.18 -0.96 -24.29
C ASP A 147 -11.72 -0.97 -24.26
N GLN A 148 -12.35 -0.76 -23.10
CA GLN A 148 -13.81 -0.76 -22.96
C GLN A 148 -14.46 0.61 -23.21
N VAL A 149 -13.64 1.64 -23.44
CA VAL A 149 -14.08 3.02 -23.70
C VAL A 149 -13.45 3.53 -25.00
N ASP A 150 -14.05 4.53 -25.61
CA ASP A 150 -13.45 5.21 -26.76
C ASP A 150 -12.28 6.12 -26.34
N THR A 151 -11.51 6.58 -27.33
CA THR A 151 -10.32 7.41 -27.10
C THR A 151 -10.63 8.72 -26.36
N GLN A 152 -11.76 9.38 -26.65
CA GLN A 152 -12.10 10.65 -25.99
C GLN A 152 -12.50 10.43 -24.54
N GLN A 153 -13.30 9.40 -24.28
CA GLN A 153 -13.70 9.00 -22.95
C GLN A 153 -12.49 8.56 -22.12
N LEU A 154 -11.55 7.83 -22.71
CA LEU A 154 -10.29 7.45 -22.05
C LEU A 154 -9.50 8.67 -21.57
N MET A 155 -9.38 9.72 -22.40
CA MET A 155 -8.68 10.96 -22.02
C MET A 155 -9.40 11.70 -20.89
N ARG A 156 -10.75 11.71 -20.89
CA ARG A 156 -11.54 12.29 -19.80
C ARG A 156 -11.35 11.54 -18.49
N VAL A 157 -11.41 10.21 -18.53
CA VAL A 157 -11.21 9.34 -17.37
C VAL A 157 -9.80 9.46 -16.82
N TYR A 158 -8.80 9.49 -17.69
CA TYR A 158 -7.40 9.72 -17.30
C TYR A 158 -7.22 11.08 -16.61
N GLY A 159 -7.78 12.15 -17.17
CA GLY A 159 -7.75 13.48 -16.57
C GLY A 159 -8.43 13.52 -15.19
N ALA A 160 -9.60 12.89 -15.06
CA ALA A 160 -10.33 12.79 -13.79
C ALA A 160 -9.56 11.99 -12.73
N LEU A 161 -8.90 10.89 -13.13
CA LEU A 161 -8.05 10.09 -12.26
C LEU A 161 -6.88 10.92 -11.72
N MET A 162 -6.14 11.61 -12.61
CA MET A 162 -4.99 12.41 -12.23
C MET A 162 -5.37 13.58 -11.31
N TRP A 163 -6.49 14.25 -11.61
CA TRP A 163 -7.03 15.31 -10.76
C TRP A 163 -7.35 14.83 -9.35
N SER A 164 -8.03 13.67 -9.25
CA SER A 164 -8.39 13.10 -7.95
C SER A 164 -7.18 12.59 -7.18
N LEU A 165 -6.22 11.93 -7.85
CA LEU A 165 -4.97 11.50 -7.23
C LEU A 165 -4.16 12.70 -6.72
N GLY A 166 -4.09 13.80 -7.47
CA GLY A 166 -3.41 15.02 -7.04
C GLY A 166 -4.02 15.66 -5.79
N LYS A 167 -5.33 15.50 -5.57
CA LYS A 167 -6.00 15.93 -4.32
C LYS A 167 -5.68 15.05 -3.12
N VAL A 168 -5.46 13.76 -3.35
CA VAL A 168 -5.24 12.77 -2.27
C VAL A 168 -3.75 12.67 -1.93
N ILE A 169 -2.89 12.61 -2.94
CA ILE A 169 -1.45 12.48 -2.83
C ILE A 169 -0.87 13.88 -2.88
N ASN A 170 -0.61 14.43 -1.70
CA ASN A 170 -0.08 15.78 -1.54
C ASN A 170 1.44 15.84 -1.81
N THR A 171 1.83 15.51 -3.04
CA THR A 171 3.22 15.59 -3.52
C THR A 171 3.26 16.33 -4.86
N PRO A 172 4.28 17.17 -5.12
CA PRO A 172 4.45 17.82 -6.42
C PRO A 172 4.82 16.82 -7.53
N GLU A 173 5.24 15.61 -7.19
CA GLU A 173 5.65 14.59 -8.15
C GLU A 173 4.45 13.88 -8.77
N VAL A 174 4.39 13.86 -10.11
CA VAL A 174 3.32 13.19 -10.83
C VAL A 174 3.56 11.68 -10.86
N LEU A 175 2.59 10.89 -10.40
CA LEU A 175 2.67 9.43 -10.46
C LEU A 175 2.64 8.89 -11.89
N ARG A 176 3.43 7.85 -12.16
CA ARG A 176 3.35 7.09 -13.41
C ARG A 176 2.08 6.23 -13.43
N VAL A 177 1.23 6.48 -14.42
CA VAL A 177 0.03 5.69 -14.73
C VAL A 177 0.31 4.83 -15.95
N TYR A 178 0.06 3.52 -15.86
CA TYR A 178 0.10 2.58 -16.98
C TYR A 178 -1.32 2.36 -17.53
N ILE A 179 -1.55 2.65 -18.80
CA ILE A 179 -2.88 2.57 -19.42
C ILE A 179 -3.00 1.32 -20.29
N GLY A 180 -4.01 0.47 -20.05
CA GLY A 180 -4.21 -0.70 -20.88
C GLY A 180 -5.29 -1.66 -20.39
N SER A 181 -5.28 -2.86 -20.94
CA SER A 181 -6.16 -3.96 -20.55
C SER A 181 -5.34 -5.20 -20.26
N PHE A 182 -5.08 -5.43 -18.97
CA PHE A 182 -4.09 -6.38 -18.47
C PHE A 182 -4.70 -7.77 -18.27
N TRP A 183 -5.10 -8.38 -19.38
CA TRP A 183 -5.69 -9.72 -19.45
C TRP A 183 -5.37 -10.41 -20.78
N ALA A 184 -5.61 -11.71 -20.86
CA ALA A 184 -5.32 -12.51 -22.06
C ALA A 184 -6.39 -12.42 -23.16
N HIS A 185 -7.47 -11.67 -22.95
CA HIS A 185 -8.58 -11.60 -23.91
C HIS A 185 -8.28 -10.56 -25.01
N PRO A 186 -8.84 -10.74 -26.22
CA PRO A 186 -8.73 -9.73 -27.28
C PRO A 186 -9.26 -8.36 -26.84
N LEU A 187 -8.64 -7.29 -27.36
CA LEU A 187 -9.10 -5.92 -27.14
C LEU A 187 -10.47 -5.70 -27.79
N ARG A 188 -11.38 -5.05 -27.06
CA ARG A 188 -12.68 -4.61 -27.60
C ARG A 188 -12.53 -3.41 -28.53
N ASN A 189 -11.78 -2.40 -28.09
CA ASN A 189 -11.39 -1.25 -28.90
C ASN A 189 -9.89 -1.32 -29.23
N THR A 190 -9.54 -1.33 -30.51
CA THR A 190 -8.16 -1.45 -31.00
C THR A 190 -7.53 -0.12 -31.41
N GLU A 191 -8.25 1.01 -31.34
CA GLU A 191 -7.73 2.34 -31.73
C GLU A 191 -6.41 2.66 -31.03
N ASN A 192 -6.32 2.35 -29.74
CA ASN A 192 -5.16 2.64 -28.89
C ASN A 192 -4.25 1.42 -28.66
N ARG A 193 -4.32 0.38 -29.51
CA ARG A 193 -3.56 -0.87 -29.32
C ARG A 193 -2.06 -0.63 -29.07
N ARG A 194 -1.43 0.22 -29.89
CA ARG A 194 0.01 0.52 -29.78
C ARG A 194 0.35 1.15 -28.43
N LEU A 195 -0.52 2.03 -27.92
CA LEU A 195 -0.35 2.64 -26.60
C LEU A 195 -0.45 1.57 -25.52
N PHE A 196 -1.48 0.73 -25.54
CA PHE A 196 -1.68 -0.31 -24.52
C PHE A 196 -0.53 -1.32 -24.47
N GLU A 197 0.00 -1.72 -25.63
CA GLU A 197 1.15 -2.62 -25.72
C GLU A 197 2.43 -1.97 -25.18
N ALA A 198 2.69 -0.71 -25.52
CA ALA A 198 3.85 0.03 -25.00
C ALA A 198 3.78 0.21 -23.48
N GLU A 199 2.61 0.60 -22.96
CA GLU A 199 2.38 0.77 -21.52
C GLU A 199 2.48 -0.55 -20.75
N ALA A 200 2.02 -1.66 -21.32
CA ALA A 200 2.19 -2.98 -20.74
C ALA A 200 3.66 -3.40 -20.67
N GLN A 201 4.42 -3.17 -21.75
CA GLN A 201 5.87 -3.42 -21.76
C GLN A 201 6.60 -2.58 -20.72
N ASP A 202 6.25 -1.31 -20.56
CA ASP A 202 6.85 -0.44 -19.55
C ASP A 202 6.54 -0.92 -18.12
N LEU A 203 5.31 -1.38 -17.85
CA LEU A 203 4.95 -1.98 -16.56
C LEU A 203 5.76 -3.26 -16.31
N PHE A 204 5.88 -4.14 -17.31
CA PHE A 204 6.66 -5.37 -17.18
C PHE A 204 8.14 -5.10 -16.92
N LYS A 205 8.74 -4.12 -17.60
CA LYS A 205 10.12 -3.68 -17.35
C LYS A 205 10.29 -3.13 -15.93
N ASP A 206 9.33 -2.34 -15.43
CA ASP A 206 9.38 -1.84 -14.05
C ASP A 206 9.34 -3.01 -13.04
N ILE A 207 8.41 -3.96 -13.21
CA ILE A 207 8.29 -5.16 -12.36
C ILE A 207 9.55 -6.05 -12.44
N GLN A 208 10.06 -6.29 -13.64
CA GLN A 208 11.26 -7.11 -13.85
C GLN A 208 12.52 -6.47 -13.23
N SER A 209 12.55 -5.13 -13.13
CA SER A 209 13.65 -4.41 -12.49
C SER A 209 13.62 -4.49 -10.95
N LEU A 210 12.54 -5.02 -10.34
CA LEU A 210 12.39 -5.03 -8.88
C LEU A 210 13.50 -5.76 -8.14
N PRO A 211 13.90 -6.99 -8.53
CA PRO A 211 14.93 -7.75 -7.81
C PRO A 211 16.30 -7.05 -7.82
N GLN A 212 16.68 -6.46 -8.97
CA GLN A 212 17.96 -5.76 -9.13
C GLN A 212 18.04 -4.50 -8.26
N LYS A 213 16.90 -3.83 -8.07
CA LYS A 213 16.80 -2.59 -7.29
C LYS A 213 16.53 -2.83 -5.79
N ALA A 214 16.36 -4.07 -5.35
CA ALA A 214 15.94 -4.40 -3.99
C ALA A 214 16.95 -3.92 -2.92
N ALA A 215 18.25 -4.03 -3.18
CA ALA A 215 19.28 -3.59 -2.24
C ALA A 215 19.21 -2.07 -1.96
N VAL A 216 19.08 -1.27 -3.02
CA VAL A 216 18.96 0.19 -2.90
C VAL A 216 17.66 0.58 -2.20
N ARG A 217 16.54 -0.09 -2.48
CA ARG A 217 15.28 0.16 -1.76
C ARG A 217 15.38 -0.16 -0.28
N LYS A 218 15.95 -1.32 0.07
CA LYS A 218 16.16 -1.70 1.48
C LYS A 218 17.02 -0.69 2.22
N LEU A 219 18.04 -0.12 1.56
CA LEU A 219 18.85 0.96 2.12
C LEU A 219 17.99 2.22 2.35
N ASN A 220 17.19 2.64 1.37
CA ASN A 220 16.30 3.80 1.51
C ASN A 220 15.27 3.62 2.64
N ASP A 221 14.66 2.44 2.75
CA ASP A 221 13.71 2.12 3.83
C ASP A 221 14.40 2.13 5.20
N LEU A 222 15.65 1.65 5.30
CA LEU A 222 16.44 1.73 6.52
C LEU A 222 16.73 3.18 6.91
N ILE A 223 17.07 4.04 5.95
CA ILE A 223 17.30 5.47 6.17
C ILE A 223 16.01 6.16 6.66
N LYS A 224 14.87 5.94 5.98
CA LYS A 224 13.55 6.45 6.39
C LYS A 224 13.23 6.04 7.83
N ARG A 225 13.45 4.75 8.16
CA ARG A 225 13.21 4.22 9.51
C ARG A 225 14.14 4.81 10.57
N ALA A 226 15.42 5.01 10.25
CA ALA A 226 16.38 5.63 11.16
C ALA A 226 15.99 7.08 11.49
N ARG A 227 15.52 7.85 10.49
CA ARG A 227 15.01 9.22 10.69
C ARG A 227 13.78 9.22 11.61
N LEU A 228 12.79 8.37 11.33
CA LEU A 228 11.59 8.26 12.17
C LEU A 228 11.93 7.88 13.61
N ALA A 229 12.85 6.92 13.81
CA ALA A 229 13.29 6.52 15.15
C ALA A 229 14.00 7.67 15.89
N LYS A 230 14.85 8.43 15.19
CA LYS A 230 15.52 9.61 15.74
C LYS A 230 14.52 10.69 16.17
N VAL A 231 13.54 10.99 15.32
CA VAL A 231 12.46 11.95 15.65
C VAL A 231 11.66 11.49 16.86
N HIS A 232 11.29 10.21 16.90
CA HIS A 232 10.57 9.64 18.03
C HIS A 232 11.38 9.76 19.34
N ALA A 233 12.69 9.52 19.29
CA ALA A 233 13.56 9.72 20.44
C ALA A 233 13.55 11.18 20.92
N TYR A 234 13.68 12.17 20.02
CA TYR A 234 13.60 13.58 20.40
C TYR A 234 12.26 13.97 21.03
N ILE A 235 11.14 13.48 20.48
CA ILE A 235 9.81 13.71 21.05
C ILE A 235 9.74 13.18 22.49
N ILE A 236 10.10 11.91 22.70
CA ILE A 236 10.02 11.29 24.03
C ILE A 236 11.01 11.94 25.01
N SER A 237 12.22 12.29 24.56
CA SER A 237 13.21 13.01 25.38
C SER A 237 12.71 14.39 25.80
N TYR A 238 12.09 15.14 24.89
CA TYR A 238 11.50 16.45 25.21
C TYR A 238 10.36 16.32 26.21
N LEU A 239 9.42 15.40 25.97
CA LEU A 239 8.31 15.14 26.88
C LEU A 239 8.82 14.74 28.26
N LYS A 240 9.84 13.89 28.34
CA LYS A 240 10.44 13.48 29.61
C LYS A 240 11.12 14.66 30.33
N LYS A 241 11.78 15.55 29.61
CA LYS A 241 12.44 16.75 30.16
C LYS A 241 11.43 17.73 30.77
N GLU A 242 10.27 17.90 30.14
CA GLU A 242 9.22 18.81 30.59
C GLU A 242 8.33 18.25 31.73
N MET A 243 8.43 16.97 32.03
CA MET A 243 7.63 16.34 33.08
C MET A 243 8.16 16.67 34.49
N PRO A 244 7.28 17.10 35.43
CA PRO A 244 7.69 17.40 36.80
C PRO A 244 8.06 16.13 37.56
N SER A 245 9.04 16.24 38.46
CA SER A 245 9.57 15.08 39.20
C SER A 245 8.59 14.50 40.22
N VAL A 246 7.75 15.34 40.86
CA VAL A 246 6.99 14.95 42.06
C VAL A 246 5.48 15.14 41.90
N PHE A 247 4.99 16.38 41.75
CA PHE A 247 3.55 16.69 41.71
C PHE A 247 3.10 17.23 40.36
N GLY A 248 1.79 17.14 40.06
CA GLY A 248 1.18 17.73 38.86
C GLY A 248 1.41 16.96 37.54
N LYS A 249 1.90 15.72 37.60
CA LYS A 249 2.24 14.90 36.42
C LYS A 249 1.07 14.72 35.44
N GLU A 250 -0.13 14.44 35.94
CA GLU A 250 -1.31 14.22 35.09
C GLU A 250 -1.74 15.50 34.35
N ASN A 251 -1.75 16.63 35.05
CA ASN A 251 -2.09 17.92 34.42
C ASN A 251 -1.03 18.30 33.39
N LYS A 252 0.26 18.12 33.71
CA LYS A 252 1.34 18.41 32.75
C LYS A 252 1.29 17.49 31.54
N LYS A 253 1.00 16.20 31.72
CA LYS A 253 0.83 15.25 30.62
C LYS A 253 -0.28 15.69 29.67
N LYS A 254 -1.46 16.07 30.19
CA LYS A 254 -2.57 16.58 29.36
C LYS A 254 -2.18 17.85 28.60
N GLU A 255 -1.50 18.78 29.27
CA GLU A 255 -0.97 20.00 28.66
C GLU A 255 0.00 19.66 27.51
N LEU A 256 0.97 18.77 27.73
CA LEU A 256 1.97 18.37 26.73
C LEU A 256 1.34 17.65 25.53
N ILE A 257 0.34 16.81 25.75
CA ILE A 257 -0.42 16.15 24.67
C ILE A 257 -1.17 17.21 23.84
N SER A 258 -1.84 18.17 24.48
CA SER A 258 -2.52 19.25 23.75
C SER A 258 -1.56 20.15 22.97
N ARG A 259 -0.34 20.35 23.49
CA ARG A 259 0.72 21.17 22.90
C ARG A 259 1.65 20.42 21.94
N LEU A 260 1.32 19.15 21.62
CA LEU A 260 2.16 18.32 20.75
C LEU A 260 2.41 18.94 19.35
N PRO A 261 1.44 19.60 18.69
CA PRO A 261 1.70 20.30 17.42
C PRO A 261 2.81 21.37 17.55
N GLU A 262 2.79 22.16 18.62
CA GLU A 262 3.78 23.21 18.86
C GLU A 262 5.15 22.62 19.21
N ILE A 263 5.16 21.52 19.98
CA ILE A 263 6.39 20.77 20.30
C ILE A 263 7.06 20.28 19.00
N TYR A 264 6.29 19.80 18.02
CA TYR A 264 6.85 19.37 16.75
C TYR A 264 7.53 20.51 16.00
N ILE A 265 6.90 21.69 15.95
CA ILE A 265 7.49 22.89 15.31
C ILE A 265 8.77 23.30 16.04
N GLN A 266 8.79 23.23 17.37
CA GLN A 266 9.98 23.53 18.16
C GLN A 266 11.13 22.55 17.82
N LEU A 267 10.86 21.24 17.85
CA LEU A 267 11.86 20.22 17.55
C LEU A 267 12.38 20.30 16.10
N GLN A 268 11.52 20.66 15.14
CA GLN A 268 11.92 20.90 13.74
C GLN A 268 12.97 22.01 13.65
N ARG A 269 12.76 23.13 14.36
CA ARG A 269 13.68 24.27 14.37
C ARG A 269 14.98 23.96 15.12
N GLU A 270 14.87 23.33 16.29
CA GLU A 270 16.02 23.03 17.16
C GLU A 270 16.97 22.00 16.55
N TYR A 271 16.43 20.95 15.92
CA TYR A 271 17.23 19.83 15.38
C TYR A 271 17.34 19.83 13.85
N HIS A 272 16.83 20.86 13.17
CA HIS A 272 16.82 20.99 11.71
C HIS A 272 16.22 19.76 10.98
N ILE A 273 15.05 19.33 11.43
CA ILE A 273 14.37 18.14 10.90
C ILE A 273 13.19 18.55 10.02
N SER A 274 13.01 17.86 8.89
CA SER A 274 11.85 18.06 8.03
C SER A 274 10.55 17.66 8.73
N ALA A 275 9.48 18.42 8.53
CA ALA A 275 8.15 18.08 9.02
C ALA A 275 7.66 16.71 8.52
N GLY A 276 8.14 16.26 7.35
CA GLY A 276 7.78 14.95 6.77
C GLY A 276 8.34 13.74 7.53
N ASP A 277 9.35 13.93 8.37
CA ASP A 277 9.92 12.85 9.20
C ASP A 277 9.13 12.62 10.50
N PHE A 278 8.17 13.49 10.82
CA PHE A 278 7.36 13.39 12.04
C PHE A 278 6.15 12.46 11.85
N PRO A 279 5.81 11.64 12.86
CA PRO A 279 4.58 10.85 12.84
C PRO A 279 3.35 11.76 12.90
N GLU A 280 2.18 11.24 12.53
CA GLU A 280 0.94 11.99 12.62
C GLU A 280 0.65 12.42 14.08
N VAL A 281 0.39 13.71 14.28
CA VAL A 281 0.17 14.30 15.61
C VAL A 281 -0.99 13.62 16.33
N LYS A 282 -2.16 13.53 15.68
CA LYS A 282 -3.37 12.94 16.27
C LYS A 282 -3.19 11.48 16.69
N LYS A 283 -2.34 10.73 15.99
CA LYS A 283 -2.04 9.32 16.30
C LYS A 283 -1.07 9.17 17.47
N MET A 284 -0.27 10.20 17.74
CA MET A 284 0.68 10.24 18.85
C MET A 284 0.09 10.81 20.15
N GLN A 285 -1.01 11.57 20.05
CA GLN A 285 -1.78 12.08 21.18
C GLN A 285 -2.58 10.97 21.88
#